data_AF-A0AA95MHW6-F1
#
_entry.id   AF-A0AA95MHW6-F1
#
_cell.length_a   1.000
_cell.length_b   1.000
_cell.length_c   1.000
_cell.angle_alpha   90.00
_cell.angle_beta   90.00
_cell.angle_gamma   90.00
#
_symmetry.space_group_name_H-M   'P 1'
#
loop_
_entity.id
_entity.type
_entity.pdbx_description
1 polymer ?
#
loop_
_entity_poly.entity_id
_entity_poly.type
_entity_poly.pdbx_seq_one_letter_code
_entity_poly.pdbx_strand_id
1 'polypeptide(L)' 'MLELVKDIYSPSKAYKVEINKRSRDGLLEIDAYFWDSKWETWLQTSTGFSLTDNIDRAMAIAKEKLRVCSGEIIE' A
#
# COMPACT_ATOMS: atom_id res chain seq x y z
N MET A 1 -2.03 11.64 -12.56
CA MET A 1 -1.94 12.03 -11.14
C MET A 1 -2.53 10.88 -10.33
N LEU A 2 -1.90 10.56 -9.20
CA LEU A 2 -2.42 9.61 -8.24
C LEU A 2 -3.01 10.42 -7.09
N GLU A 3 -4.19 10.03 -6.63
CA GLU A 3 -4.87 10.62 -5.48
C GLU A 3 -4.90 9.57 -4.36
N LEU A 4 -4.30 9.88 -3.22
CA LEU A 4 -4.32 8.97 -2.08
C LEU A 4 -5.75 8.81 -1.57
N VAL A 5 -6.28 7.59 -1.66
CA VAL A 5 -7.61 7.24 -1.15
C VAL A 5 -7.50 6.81 0.31
N LYS A 6 -6.50 5.98 0.62
CA LYS A 6 -6.31 5.40 1.95
C LYS A 6 -4.90 4.86 2.13
N ASP A 7 -4.36 4.97 3.34
CA ASP A 7 -3.16 4.26 3.77
C ASP A 7 -3.47 3.31 4.94
N ILE A 8 -2.66 2.26 5.06
CA ILE A 8 -2.73 1.26 6.12
C ILE A 8 -1.31 1.02 6.61
N TYR A 9 -1.07 1.23 7.91
CA TYR A 9 0.21 0.96 8.55
C TYR A 9 0.23 -0.43 9.17
N SER A 10 1.39 -1.08 9.14
CA SER A 10 1.60 -2.27 9.95
C SER A 10 1.65 -1.90 11.44
N PRO A 11 1.42 -2.85 12.37
CA PRO A 11 1.46 -2.57 13.81
C PRO A 11 2.78 -1.92 14.28
N SER A 12 3.92 -2.36 13.77
CA SER A 12 5.23 -1.76 14.04
C SER A 12 5.42 -0.36 13.43
N LYS A 13 4.54 0.06 12.52
CA LYS A 13 4.65 1.26 11.69
C LYS A 13 5.90 1.31 10.81
N ALA A 14 6.60 0.19 10.66
CA ALA A 14 7.75 0.08 9.76
C ALA A 14 7.34 -0.12 8.29
N TYR A 15 6.10 -0.55 8.06
CA TYR A 15 5.55 -0.75 6.72
C TYR A 15 4.22 -0.02 6.58
N LYS A 16 3.91 0.38 5.34
CA LYS A 16 2.58 0.84 4.98
C LYS A 16 2.19 0.37 3.60
N VAL A 17 0.89 0.34 3.34
CA VAL A 17 0.33 0.21 2.01
C VAL A 17 -0.54 1.42 1.72
N GLU A 18 -0.42 1.95 0.50
CA GLU A 18 -1.27 3.03 0.00
C GLU A 18 -2.18 2.51 -1.11
N ILE A 19 -3.44 2.94 -1.06
CA ILE A 19 -4.41 2.77 -2.13
C ILE A 19 -4.58 4.14 -2.78
N ASN A 20 -4.23 4.23 -4.05
CA ASN A 20 -4.22 5.45 -4.83
C ASN A 20 -5.21 5.36 -6.00
N LYS A 21 -6.03 6.37 -6.22
CA LYS A 21 -6.89 6.46 -7.40
C LYS A 21 -6.16 7.14 -8.54
N ARG A 22 -6.11 6.48 -9.69
CA ARG A 22 -5.55 7.03 -10.93
C ARG A 22 -6.57 7.93 -11.59
N SER A 23 -6.24 9.22 -11.76
CA SER A 23 -7.18 10.17 -12.38
C SER A 23 -7.48 9.87 -13.85
N ARG A 24 -6.65 9.08 -14.55
CA ARG A 24 -6.80 8.79 -15.98
C ARG A 24 -7.92 7.81 -16.28
N ASP A 25 -8.01 6.73 -15.51
CA ASP A 25 -8.90 5.60 -15.75
C ASP A 25 -9.80 5.27 -14.54
N GLY A 26 -9.61 5.97 -13.42
CA GLY A 26 -10.38 5.77 -12.20
C GLY A 26 -9.99 4.51 -11.43
N LEU A 27 -9.00 3.74 -11.89
CA LEU A 27 -8.56 2.52 -11.24
C LEU A 27 -7.82 2.82 -9.94
N LEU A 28 -7.89 1.87 -9.01
CA LEU A 28 -7.19 1.88 -7.74
C LEU A 28 -5.88 1.11 -7.89
N GLU A 29 -4.79 1.79 -7.56
CA GLU A 29 -3.42 1.31 -7.53
C GLU A 29 -3.02 1.06 -6.06
N ILE A 30 -2.46 -0.12 -5.77
CA ILE A 30 -2.09 -0.52 -4.40
C ILE A 30 -0.59 -0.77 -4.33
N ASP A 31 0.09 0.02 -3.50
CA ASP A 31 1.54 0.01 -3.32
C ASP A 31 1.97 -0.17 -1.88
N ALA A 32 3.00 -0.98 -1.66
CA ALA A 32 3.57 -1.22 -0.34
C ALA A 32 4.92 -0.52 -0.20
N TYR A 33 5.17 0.05 0.98
CA TYR A 33 6.38 0.80 1.32
C TYR A 33 6.93 0.33 2.66
N PHE A 34 8.24 0.47 2.85
CA PHE A 34 8.90 0.34 4.15
C PHE A 34 9.58 1.65 4.53
N TRP A 35 9.70 1.91 5.83
CA TRP A 35 10.38 3.08 6.36
C TRP A 35 11.89 2.82 6.44
N ASP A 36 12.67 3.62 5.72
CA ASP A 36 14.12 3.63 5.83
C ASP A 36 14.56 4.72 6.81
N SER A 37 14.99 4.30 8.00
CA SER A 37 15.44 5.21 9.05
C SER A 37 16.77 5.91 8.76
N LYS A 38 17.59 5.39 7.83
CA LYS A 38 18.86 6.01 7.45
C LYS A 38 18.64 7.22 6.56
N TRP A 39 17.62 7.16 5.71
CA TRP A 39 17.28 8.21 4.75
C TRP A 39 16.02 9.00 5.12
N GLU A 40 15.39 8.65 6.25
CA GLU A 40 14.14 9.24 6.74
C GLU A 40 13.05 9.28 5.67
N THR A 41 12.89 8.18 4.93
CA THR A 41 12.01 8.12 3.77
C THR A 41 11.25 6.81 3.65
N TRP A 42 10.16 6.85 2.89
CA TRP A 42 9.41 5.66 2.50
C TRP A 42 9.98 5.11 1.19
N LEU A 43 10.44 3.87 1.22
CA LEU A 43 10.93 3.18 0.03
C LEU A 43 9.89 2.16 -0.43
N GLN A 44 9.54 2.20 -1.71
CA GLN A 44 8.61 1.26 -2.30
C GLN A 44 9.20 -0.15 -2.24
N THR A 45 8.41 -1.12 -1.79
CA THR A 45 8.80 -2.53 -1.80
C THR A 45 8.85 -3.04 -3.24
N SER A 46 9.79 -3.95 -3.53
CA SER A 46 10.10 -4.40 -4.90
C SER A 46 9.03 -5.27 -5.58
N THR A 47 7.84 -5.45 -4.98
CA THR A 47 6.81 -6.37 -5.49
C THR A 47 5.80 -5.74 -6.45
N GLY A 48 6.01 -4.49 -6.87
CA GLY A 48 5.14 -3.77 -7.80
C GLY A 48 3.76 -3.41 -7.22
N PHE A 49 2.98 -2.68 -8.01
CA PHE A 49 1.62 -2.28 -7.63
C PHE A 49 0.57 -3.29 -8.10
N SER A 50 -0.56 -3.34 -7.42
CA SER A 50 -1.77 -4.05 -7.88
C SER A 50 -2.80 -3.07 -8.40
N LEU A 51 -3.63 -3.49 -9.37
CA LEU A 51 -4.73 -2.68 -9.92
C LEU A 51 -6.08 -3.35 -9.71
N THR A 52 -7.09 -2.56 -9.38
CA THR A 52 -8.49 -2.99 -9.26
C THR A 52 -9.42 -1.79 -9.47
N ASP A 53 -10.67 -2.04 -9.83
CA ASP A 53 -11.74 -1.03 -9.95
C ASP A 53 -12.65 -0.97 -8.72
N ASN A 54 -12.47 -1.89 -7.77
CA ASN A 54 -13.31 -2.04 -6.58
C ASN A 54 -12.53 -1.77 -5.29
N ILE A 55 -13.07 -0.90 -4.42
CA ILE A 55 -12.43 -0.47 -3.16
C ILE A 55 -12.35 -1.58 -2.10
N ASP A 56 -13.35 -2.45 -2.00
CA ASP A 56 -13.32 -3.58 -1.05
C ASP A 56 -12.25 -4.58 -1.45
N ARG A 57 -12.11 -4.83 -2.77
CA ARG A 57 -11.03 -5.64 -3.31
C ARG A 57 -9.67 -4.97 -3.12
N ALA A 58 -9.57 -3.65 -3.29
CA ALA A 58 -8.36 -2.89 -3.02
C ALA A 58 -7.93 -3.01 -1.55
N MET A 59 -8.87 -2.90 -0.62
CA MET A 59 -8.64 -3.07 0.81
C MET A 59 -8.13 -4.48 1.15
N ALA A 60 -8.74 -5.52 0.58
CA ALA A 60 -8.30 -6.90 0.79
C ALA A 60 -6.87 -7.13 0.25
N ILE A 61 -6.58 -6.64 -0.96
CA ILE A 61 -5.22 -6.70 -1.55
C ILE A 61 -4.23 -5.91 -0.70
N ALA A 62 -4.62 -4.74 -0.20
CA ALA A 62 -3.75 -3.89 0.61
C ALA A 62 -3.37 -4.57 1.93
N LYS A 63 -4.34 -5.16 2.64
CA LYS A 63 -4.07 -5.92 3.87
C LYS A 63 -3.16 -7.12 3.61
N GLU A 64 -3.40 -7.86 2.54
CA GLU A 64 -2.58 -9.02 2.19
C GLU A 64 -1.15 -8.61 1.80
N LYS A 65 -0.98 -7.56 0.98
CA LYS A 65 0.35 -7.00 0.65
C LYS A 65 1.08 -6.57 1.92
N LEU A 66 0.39 -5.87 2.82
CA LEU A 66 0.97 -5.40 4.08
C LEU A 66 1.39 -6.56 4.98
N ARG A 67 0.57 -7.61 5.07
CA ARG A 67 0.87 -8.85 5.81
C ARG A 67 2.10 -9.56 5.23
N VAL A 68 2.19 -9.66 3.91
CA VAL A 68 3.31 -10.32 3.21
C VAL A 68 4.61 -9.53 3.34
N CYS A 69 4.57 -8.20 3.22
CA CYS A 69 5.80 -7.40 3.30
C CYS A 69 6.29 -7.19 4.74
N SER A 70 5.39 -7.05 5.70
CA SER A 70 5.75 -6.83 7.11
C SER A 70 5.98 -8.13 7.89
N GLY A 71 5.33 -9.22 7.48
CA GLY A 71 5.25 -10.45 8.28
C GLY A 71 4.36 -10.33 9.52
N GLU A 72 3.64 -9.21 9.68
CA GLU A 72 2.79 -8.92 10.84
C GLU A 72 1.33 -9.32 10.56
N ILE A 73 0.59 -9.61 11.62
CA ILE A 73 -0.86 -9.84 11.54
C ILE A 73 -1.53 -8.47 11.33
N ILE A 74 -2.35 -8.37 10.28
CA ILE A 74 -3.10 -7.15 9.93
C ILE A 74 -4.58 -7.41 10.22
N GLU A 75 -5.14 -6.70 11.19
CA GLU A 75 -6.58 -6.78 11.56
C GLU A 75 -7.48 -5.98 10.62
#